data_AF-A0A7C3SFP9-F1
#
_entry.id   AF-A0A7C3SFP9-F1
#
_cell.length_a   1.000
_cell.length_b   1.000
_cell.length_c   1.000
_cell.angle_alpha   90.00
_cell.angle_beta   90.00
_cell.angle_gamma   90.00
#
_symmetry.space_group_name_H-M   'P 1'
#
loop_
_entity.id
_entity.type
_entity.pdbx_description
1 polymer ?
#
loop_
_entity_poly.entity_id
_entity_poly.type
_entity_poly.pdbx_seq_one_letter_code
_entity_poly.pdbx_strand_id
1 'polypeptide(L)'
;MNPSELLRIVDAIHRDKNIDKEVVFAGIEAALVIAAKKHYGEDQEIVIRVNRENGTITGTHNGIEITPEEMAERIGAQTAKQIIIQKIREAERDALYAEYKELMYQLVTGVVHRIDTIPRHDRKVKILTIALSNTEAILPEWEMIPGQQLHLNERIRAIVCDVKKKGTKVHIELSRTRVQFVERLFEQEIPEIADGVIQIRAIAREAGYRTKVAVSSTDPRVDPVGACVGIRGNRIKNIVEELGGERIDIVPYSDDMQKMVPNALPPAA
;
A
#
# COMPACT_ATOMS: atom_id res chain seq x y z
N MET A 1 25.96 15.90 14.17
CA MET A 1 24.54 16.27 14.05
C MET A 1 24.11 16.92 15.35
N ASN A 2 23.21 17.89 15.34
CA ASN A 2 22.78 18.52 16.58
C ASN A 2 21.85 17.54 17.35
N PRO A 3 22.07 17.26 18.65
CA PRO A 3 21.21 16.39 19.46
C PRO A 3 19.71 16.74 19.36
N SER A 4 19.40 18.04 19.29
CA SER A 4 18.02 18.52 19.12
C SER A 4 17.41 18.20 17.75
N GLU A 5 18.23 18.09 16.70
CA GLU A 5 17.78 17.70 15.36
C GLU A 5 17.39 16.22 15.33
N LEU A 6 18.15 15.37 16.02
CA LEU A 6 17.84 13.94 16.16
C LEU A 6 16.45 13.72 16.77
N LEU A 7 16.18 14.35 17.91
CA LEU A 7 14.91 14.23 18.61
C LEU A 7 13.74 14.68 17.74
N ARG A 8 13.87 15.81 17.03
CA ARG A 8 12.84 16.31 16.13
C ARG A 8 12.50 15.30 15.03
N ILE A 9 13.52 14.64 14.48
CA ILE A 9 13.31 13.63 13.42
C ILE A 9 12.63 12.38 14.01
N VAL A 10 13.09 11.88 15.15
CA VAL A 10 12.45 10.74 15.84
C VAL A 10 10.98 11.06 16.19
N ASP A 11 10.71 12.26 16.68
CA ASP A 11 9.36 12.73 17.00
C ASP A 11 8.46 12.89 15.77
N ALA A 12 9.02 13.32 14.64
CA ALA A 12 8.29 13.40 13.39
C ALA A 12 7.87 12.00 12.91
N ILE A 13 8.80 11.04 12.91
CA ILE A 13 8.52 9.65 12.53
C ILE A 13 7.46 9.02 13.44
N HIS A 14 7.58 9.23 14.76
CA HIS A 14 6.61 8.72 15.72
C HIS A 14 5.20 9.26 15.44
N ARG A 15 5.06 10.58 15.22
CA ARG A 15 3.77 11.22 14.95
C ARG A 15 3.18 10.82 13.60
N ASP A 16 3.99 10.83 12.55
CA ASP A 16 3.49 10.67 11.18
C ASP A 16 3.21 9.21 10.84
N LYS A 17 3.95 8.27 11.45
CA LYS A 17 3.94 6.84 11.08
C LYS A 17 3.54 5.90 12.23
N ASN A 18 3.22 6.45 13.40
CA ASN A 18 2.82 5.70 14.59
C ASN A 18 3.84 4.62 15.01
N ILE A 19 5.14 4.91 14.83
CA ILE A 19 6.24 4.02 15.23
C ILE A 19 6.69 4.41 16.63
N ASP A 20 6.84 3.44 17.53
CA ASP A 20 7.38 3.70 18.86
C ASP A 20 8.79 4.33 18.77
N LYS A 21 9.02 5.41 19.51
CA LYS A 21 10.30 6.13 19.49
C LYS A 21 11.47 5.22 19.88
N GLU A 22 11.24 4.28 20.78
CA GLU A 22 12.27 3.36 21.26
C GLU A 22 12.75 2.43 20.14
N VAL A 23 11.87 2.01 19.23
CA VAL A 23 12.26 1.23 18.05
C VAL A 23 13.20 2.02 17.16
N VAL A 24 12.95 3.32 16.97
CA VAL A 24 13.80 4.20 16.17
C VAL A 24 15.16 4.43 16.86
N PHE A 25 15.16 4.72 18.16
CA PHE A 25 16.39 4.89 18.94
C PHE A 25 17.26 3.62 18.93
N ALA A 26 16.66 2.46 19.22
CA ALA A 26 17.38 1.18 19.22
C ALA A 26 17.99 0.87 17.84
N GLY A 27 17.25 1.17 16.75
CA GLY A 27 17.75 1.03 15.39
C GLY A 27 18.96 1.91 15.09
N ILE A 28 18.95 3.15 15.57
CA ILE A 28 20.06 4.11 15.42
C ILE A 28 21.27 3.66 16.24
N GLU A 29 21.08 3.28 17.51
CA GLU A 29 22.13 2.77 18.39
C GLU A 29 22.86 1.58 17.75
N ALA A 30 22.10 0.56 17.32
CA ALA A 30 22.67 -0.62 16.68
C ALA A 30 23.48 -0.31 15.41
N ALA A 31 23.02 0.67 14.62
CA ALA A 31 23.70 1.05 13.40
C ALA A 31 25.00 1.82 13.65
N LEU A 32 25.01 2.69 14.66
CA LEU A 32 26.21 3.36 15.11
C LEU A 32 27.22 2.36 15.68
N VAL A 33 26.77 1.32 16.42
CA VAL A 33 27.65 0.24 16.91
C VAL A 33 28.33 -0.47 15.75
N ILE A 34 27.58 -0.84 14.70
CA ILE A 34 28.15 -1.49 13.50
C ILE A 34 29.22 -0.58 12.85
N ALA A 35 28.97 0.72 12.77
CA ALA A 35 29.93 1.66 12.19
C ALA A 35 31.17 1.84 13.06
N ALA A 36 31.02 1.94 14.38
CA ALA A 36 32.14 1.98 15.30
C ALA A 36 32.97 0.70 15.22
N LYS A 37 32.34 -0.49 15.14
CA LYS A 37 33.04 -1.77 15.00
C LYS A 37 33.94 -1.84 13.76
N LYS A 38 33.56 -1.20 12.65
CA LYS A 38 34.42 -1.12 11.45
C LYS A 38 35.75 -0.39 11.70
N HIS A 39 35.81 0.52 12.68
CA HIS A 39 37.02 1.28 13.00
C HIS A 39 37.78 0.71 14.21
N TYR A 40 37.08 0.20 15.21
CA TYR A 40 37.68 -0.34 16.44
C TYR A 40 38.04 -1.83 16.33
N GLY A 41 37.41 -2.58 15.43
CA GLY A 41 37.56 -4.02 15.26
C GLY A 41 36.24 -4.77 15.55
N GLU A 42 35.95 -5.81 14.77
CA GLU A 42 34.65 -6.52 14.85
C GLU A 42 34.47 -7.28 16.18
N ASP A 43 35.56 -7.78 16.74
CA ASP A 43 35.62 -8.53 18.00
C ASP A 43 35.57 -7.65 19.25
N GLN A 44 35.64 -6.33 19.11
CA GLN A 44 35.60 -5.42 20.25
C GLN A 44 34.16 -5.25 20.77
N GLU A 45 34.05 -5.07 22.09
CA GLU A 45 32.79 -4.75 22.73
C GLU A 45 32.53 -3.25 22.59
N ILE A 46 31.49 -2.89 21.84
CA ILE A 46 31.10 -1.50 21.64
C ILE A 46 29.63 -1.35 21.97
N VAL A 47 29.34 -0.42 22.87
CA VAL A 47 27.98 -0.04 23.23
C VAL A 47 27.80 1.43 22.88
N ILE A 48 26.72 1.76 22.17
CA ILE A 48 26.34 3.15 21.89
C ILE A 48 24.92 3.36 22.39
N ARG A 49 24.69 4.48 23.05
CA ARG A 49 23.41 4.90 23.60
C ARG A 49 23.05 6.30 23.14
N VAL A 50 21.77 6.52 22.89
CA VAL A 50 21.21 7.84 22.58
C VAL A 50 20.31 8.27 23.73
N ASN A 51 20.59 9.37 24.40
CA ASN A 51 19.72 9.88 25.46
C ASN A 51 18.36 10.32 24.85
N ARG A 52 17.26 9.81 25.42
CA ARG A 52 15.91 10.01 24.88
C ARG A 52 15.35 11.41 25.13
N GLU A 53 15.89 12.14 26.12
CA GLU A 53 15.40 13.47 26.50
C GLU A 53 16.13 14.59 25.76
N ASN A 54 17.44 14.44 25.53
CA ASN A 54 18.26 15.51 24.95
C ASN A 54 18.97 15.11 23.63
N GLY A 55 18.89 13.84 23.21
CA GLY A 55 19.44 13.33 21.96
C GLY A 55 20.96 13.16 21.95
N THR A 56 21.63 13.28 23.09
CA THR A 56 23.09 13.10 23.17
C THR A 56 23.46 11.65 22.90
N ILE A 57 24.56 11.43 22.18
CA ILE A 57 25.06 10.11 21.84
C ILE A 57 26.27 9.83 22.71
N THR A 58 26.25 8.76 23.48
CA THR A 58 27.38 8.28 24.30
C THR A 58 27.77 6.88 23.86
N GLY A 59 29.02 6.49 24.11
CA GLY A 59 29.46 5.14 23.78
C GLY A 59 30.61 4.67 24.65
N THR A 60 30.78 3.35 24.72
CA THR A 60 31.90 2.69 25.39
C THR A 60 32.55 1.68 24.46
N HIS A 61 33.86 1.53 24.58
CA HIS A 61 34.70 0.54 23.90
C HIS A 61 35.43 -0.27 24.97
N ASN A 62 35.10 -1.57 25.08
CA ASN A 62 35.56 -2.48 26.14
C ASN A 62 35.40 -1.89 27.56
N GLY A 63 34.25 -1.25 27.82
CA GLY A 63 33.94 -0.61 29.09
C GLY A 63 34.60 0.75 29.33
N ILE A 64 35.47 1.22 28.42
CA ILE A 64 36.07 2.57 28.48
C ILE A 64 35.21 3.54 27.70
N GLU A 65 34.89 4.68 28.29
CA GLU A 65 34.07 5.71 27.67
C GLU A 65 34.77 6.28 26.41
N ILE A 66 34.03 6.37 25.30
CA ILE A 66 34.49 6.97 24.06
C ILE A 66 34.16 8.45 24.13
N THR A 67 35.16 9.33 23.96
CA THR A 67 34.87 10.77 23.99
C THR A 67 34.04 11.19 22.78
N PRO A 68 33.24 12.27 22.88
CA PRO A 68 32.53 12.81 21.72
C PRO A 68 33.45 13.14 20.54
N GLU A 69 34.68 13.61 20.79
CA GLU A 69 35.67 13.86 19.73
C GLU A 69 36.10 12.55 19.05
N GLU A 70 36.45 11.53 19.84
CA GLU A 70 36.87 10.22 19.31
C GLU A 70 35.75 9.54 18.51
N MET A 71 34.50 9.67 18.96
CA MET A 71 33.33 9.17 18.24
C MET A 71 33.14 9.94 16.91
N ALA A 72 33.28 11.27 16.94
CA ALA A 72 33.12 12.11 15.76
C ALA A 72 34.24 11.91 14.73
N GLU A 73 35.49 11.69 15.18
CA GLU A 73 36.65 11.43 14.34
C GLU A 73 36.58 10.05 13.68
N ARG A 74 36.29 9.01 14.47
CA ARG A 74 36.33 7.62 13.97
C ARG A 74 35.12 7.25 13.14
N ILE A 75 33.92 7.64 13.54
CA ILE A 75 32.71 7.37 12.75
C ILE A 75 32.58 8.42 11.64
N GLY A 76 33.06 9.65 11.87
CA GLY A 76 32.83 10.77 10.97
C GLY A 76 31.41 11.32 11.17
N ALA A 77 31.30 12.61 11.48
CA ALA A 77 30.00 13.26 11.70
C ALA A 77 29.02 13.10 10.52
N GLN A 78 29.52 12.99 9.28
CA GLN A 78 28.72 12.77 8.08
C GLN A 78 28.26 11.32 7.93
N THR A 79 29.12 10.34 8.21
CA THR A 79 28.77 8.92 8.17
C THR A 79 27.72 8.60 9.23
N ALA A 80 27.90 9.10 10.46
CA ALA A 80 26.92 8.95 11.53
C ALA A 80 25.56 9.53 11.13
N LYS A 81 25.54 10.74 10.55
CA LYS A 81 24.33 11.37 10.02
C LYS A 81 23.67 10.49 8.96
N GLN A 82 24.45 9.94 8.01
CA GLN A 82 23.92 9.13 6.93
C GLN A 82 23.32 7.81 7.44
N ILE A 83 23.97 7.16 8.39
CA ILE A 83 23.48 5.93 9.03
C ILE A 83 22.15 6.19 9.75
N ILE A 84 22.08 7.29 10.50
CA ILE A 84 20.86 7.68 11.21
C ILE A 84 19.72 7.90 10.21
N ILE A 85 19.93 8.70 9.17
CA ILE A 85 18.94 8.94 8.12
C ILE A 85 18.52 7.64 7.44
N GLN A 86 19.46 6.72 7.20
CA GLN A 86 19.15 5.43 6.63
C GLN A 86 18.25 4.60 7.56
N LYS A 87 18.56 4.51 8.85
CA LYS A 87 17.75 3.76 9.82
C LYS A 87 16.35 4.32 9.99
N ILE A 88 16.24 5.64 9.97
CA ILE A 88 14.95 6.34 9.94
C ILE A 88 14.12 5.90 8.73
N ARG A 89 14.70 5.94 7.53
CA ARG A 89 14.01 5.50 6.30
C ARG A 89 13.64 4.01 6.33
N GLU A 90 14.48 3.18 6.95
CA GLU A 90 14.18 1.75 7.14
C GLU A 90 12.98 1.55 8.08
N ALA A 91 12.90 2.30 9.18
CA ALA A 91 11.76 2.27 10.10
C ALA A 91 10.48 2.76 9.41
N GLU A 92 10.53 3.89 8.70
CA GLU A 92 9.40 4.40 7.91
C GLU A 92 8.92 3.39 6.88
N ARG A 93 9.85 2.73 6.18
CA ARG A 93 9.55 1.66 5.22
C ARG A 93 8.84 0.50 5.91
N ASP A 94 9.32 0.07 7.07
CA ASP A 94 8.77 -1.10 7.75
C ASP A 94 7.36 -0.84 8.28
N ALA A 95 7.08 0.38 8.75
CA ALA A 95 5.74 0.81 9.13
C ALA A 95 4.79 0.90 7.93
N LEU A 96 5.20 1.60 6.85
CA LEU A 96 4.41 1.69 5.63
C LEU A 96 4.14 0.31 5.02
N TYR A 97 5.12 -0.59 5.07
CA TYR A 97 4.92 -1.95 4.59
C TYR A 97 3.84 -2.67 5.40
N ALA A 98 3.86 -2.59 6.74
CA ALA A 98 2.86 -3.22 7.59
C ALA A 98 1.46 -2.66 7.31
N GLU A 99 1.33 -1.33 7.28
CA GLU A 99 0.06 -0.63 7.00
C GLU A 99 -0.54 -1.08 5.65
N TYR A 100 0.23 -0.99 4.56
CA TYR A 100 -0.28 -1.35 3.23
C TYR A 100 -0.44 -2.85 3.03
N LYS A 101 0.25 -3.68 3.82
CA LYS A 101 0.04 -5.13 3.81
C LYS A 101 -1.32 -5.50 4.37
N GLU A 102 -1.84 -4.76 5.36
CA GLU A 102 -3.21 -4.92 5.87
C GLU A 102 -4.25 -4.40 4.87
N LEU A 103 -3.90 -3.38 4.08
CA LEU A 103 -4.75 -2.86 3.00
C LEU A 103 -4.73 -3.69 1.71
N MET A 104 -4.11 -4.88 1.72
CA MET A 104 -4.14 -5.79 0.56
C MET A 104 -5.57 -6.06 0.11
N TYR A 105 -5.80 -5.88 -1.19
CA TYR A 105 -7.10 -5.97 -1.87
C TYR A 105 -8.16 -4.96 -1.38
N GLN A 106 -7.80 -4.03 -0.50
CA GLN A 106 -8.67 -2.94 -0.10
C GLN A 106 -8.58 -1.79 -1.08
N LEU A 107 -9.68 -1.06 -1.18
CA LEU A 107 -9.80 0.11 -2.02
C LEU A 107 -9.04 1.29 -1.40
N VAL A 108 -8.17 1.90 -2.19
CA VAL A 108 -7.48 3.14 -1.87
C VAL A 108 -7.83 4.20 -2.91
N THR A 109 -7.77 5.46 -2.49
CA THR A 109 -7.97 6.61 -3.38
C THR A 109 -6.69 7.43 -3.42
N GLY A 110 -6.33 7.92 -4.60
CA GLY A 110 -5.19 8.77 -4.80
C GLY A 110 -5.37 9.71 -5.97
N VAL A 111 -4.27 10.39 -6.33
CA VAL A 111 -4.21 11.32 -7.47
C VAL A 111 -3.06 10.91 -8.38
N VAL A 112 -3.29 10.91 -9.69
CA VAL A 112 -2.23 10.64 -10.68
C VAL A 112 -1.22 11.78 -10.62
N HIS A 113 -0.04 11.51 -10.05
CA HIS A 113 1.00 12.51 -9.85
C HIS A 113 1.99 12.56 -11.03
N ARG A 114 2.33 11.39 -11.59
CA ARG A 114 3.28 11.29 -12.71
C ARG A 114 2.89 10.14 -13.64
N ILE A 115 3.22 10.29 -14.93
CA ILE A 115 3.06 9.25 -15.94
C ILE A 115 4.42 9.04 -16.60
N ASP A 116 5.08 7.95 -16.25
CA ASP A 116 6.37 7.57 -16.83
C ASP A 116 6.14 6.56 -17.97
N THR A 117 6.92 6.65 -19.03
CA THR A 117 6.93 5.67 -20.11
C THR A 117 8.30 4.97 -20.11
N ILE A 118 8.30 3.67 -19.83
CA ILE A 118 9.52 2.88 -19.76
C ILE A 118 9.61 1.87 -20.91
N PRO A 119 10.82 1.57 -21.42
CA PRO A 119 11.01 0.47 -22.35
C PRO A 119 10.83 -0.87 -21.61
N ARG A 120 10.01 -1.76 -22.17
CA ARG A 120 9.84 -3.14 -21.68
C ARG A 120 9.78 -4.08 -22.88
N HIS A 121 10.84 -4.89 -23.05
CA HIS A 121 11.08 -5.64 -24.29
C HIS A 121 11.01 -4.71 -25.52
N ASP A 122 10.30 -5.13 -26.57
CA ASP A 122 10.20 -4.39 -27.83
C ASP A 122 9.09 -3.32 -27.83
N ARG A 123 8.48 -3.00 -26.68
CA ARG A 123 7.44 -1.98 -26.57
C ARG A 123 7.66 -1.01 -25.41
N LYS A 124 7.04 0.16 -25.52
CA LYS A 124 6.96 1.15 -24.43
C LYS A 124 5.71 0.88 -23.62
N VAL A 125 5.83 0.88 -22.29
CA VAL A 125 4.70 0.70 -21.36
C VAL A 125 4.62 1.87 -20.40
N LYS A 126 3.40 2.23 -20.01
CA LYS A 126 3.16 3.30 -19.02
C LYS A 126 3.23 2.77 -17.60
N ILE A 127 3.80 3.57 -16.70
CA ILE A 127 3.69 3.39 -15.25
C ILE A 127 3.21 4.72 -14.67
N LEU A 128 2.08 4.68 -14.00
CA LEU A 128 1.53 5.84 -13.30
C LEU A 128 2.04 5.83 -11.87
N THR A 129 2.51 6.98 -11.39
CA THR A 129 2.75 7.21 -9.97
C THR A 129 1.51 7.86 -9.39
N ILE A 130 0.90 7.20 -8.41
CA ILE A 130 -0.29 7.64 -7.72
C ILE A 130 0.12 8.18 -6.35
N ALA A 131 -0.13 9.46 -6.11
CA ALA A 131 0.01 10.05 -4.79
C ALA A 131 -1.17 9.60 -3.91
N LEU A 132 -0.85 8.86 -2.85
CA LEU A 132 -1.78 8.49 -1.78
C LEU A 132 -1.65 9.52 -0.63
N SER A 133 -2.38 9.30 0.46
CA SER A 133 -2.39 10.22 1.60
C SER A 133 -1.01 10.43 2.25
N ASN A 134 -0.19 9.38 2.32
CA ASN A 134 1.04 9.36 3.12
C ASN A 134 2.27 8.80 2.39
N THR A 135 2.12 8.40 1.12
CA THR A 135 3.17 7.80 0.28
C THR A 135 2.78 7.85 -1.20
N GLU A 136 3.68 7.42 -2.08
CA GLU A 136 3.40 7.17 -3.50
C GLU A 136 3.26 5.65 -3.75
N ALA A 137 2.32 5.29 -4.62
CA ALA A 137 2.16 3.95 -5.16
C ALA A 137 2.30 3.98 -6.69
N ILE A 138 2.44 2.81 -7.31
CA ILE A 138 2.47 2.70 -8.76
C ILE A 138 1.23 1.96 -9.29
N LEU A 139 0.76 2.36 -10.46
CA LEU A 139 -0.24 1.66 -11.24
C LEU A 139 0.34 1.39 -12.64
N PRO A 140 0.87 0.18 -12.88
CA PRO A 140 1.46 -0.17 -14.16
C PRO A 140 0.38 -0.49 -15.21
N GLU A 141 0.71 -0.34 -16.49
CA GLU A 141 -0.21 -0.56 -17.62
C GLU A 141 -0.94 -1.91 -17.63
N TRP A 142 -0.32 -2.99 -17.11
CA TRP A 142 -0.95 -4.33 -17.04
C TRP A 142 -1.92 -4.50 -15.87
N GLU A 143 -1.87 -3.63 -14.87
CA GLU A 143 -2.87 -3.55 -13.80
C GLU A 143 -3.86 -2.39 -14.02
N MET A 144 -3.75 -1.67 -15.16
CA MET A 144 -4.72 -0.68 -15.64
C MET A 144 -5.80 -1.34 -16.51
N ILE A 145 -7.01 -0.81 -16.45
CA ILE A 145 -8.08 -1.24 -17.35
C ILE A 145 -7.68 -0.90 -18.80
N PRO A 146 -7.67 -1.88 -19.73
CA PRO A 146 -7.28 -1.63 -21.12
C PRO A 146 -8.11 -0.51 -21.76
N GLY A 147 -7.43 0.41 -22.46
CA GLY A 147 -8.08 1.55 -23.13
C GLY A 147 -8.44 2.72 -22.21
N GLN A 148 -8.32 2.58 -20.88
CA GLN A 148 -8.57 3.67 -19.94
C GLN A 148 -7.53 4.79 -20.13
N GLN A 149 -8.02 6.02 -20.27
CA GLN A 149 -7.18 7.22 -20.31
C GLN A 149 -7.24 7.93 -18.97
N LEU A 150 -6.10 8.04 -18.30
CA LEU A 150 -5.93 8.73 -17.03
C LEU A 150 -4.97 9.90 -17.23
N HIS A 151 -5.31 11.05 -16.65
CA HIS A 151 -4.56 12.29 -16.81
C HIS A 151 -3.87 12.69 -15.51
N LEU A 152 -2.86 13.55 -15.62
CA LEU A 152 -2.21 14.15 -14.45
C LEU A 152 -3.24 14.92 -13.61
N ASN A 153 -3.08 14.86 -12.29
CA ASN A 153 -3.96 15.45 -11.28
C ASN A 153 -5.39 14.88 -11.23
N GLU A 154 -5.67 13.81 -11.98
CA GLU A 154 -6.95 13.10 -11.91
C GLU A 154 -7.02 12.25 -10.64
N ARG A 155 -8.18 12.26 -9.97
CA ARG A 155 -8.45 11.37 -8.84
C ARG A 155 -8.74 9.97 -9.36
N ILE A 156 -8.17 8.98 -8.70
CA ILE A 156 -8.33 7.58 -9.09
C ILE A 156 -8.52 6.70 -7.87
N ARG A 157 -9.37 5.69 -8.02
CA ARG A 157 -9.56 4.61 -7.05
C ARG A 157 -8.88 3.35 -7.54
N ALA A 158 -8.28 2.55 -6.68
CA ALA A 158 -7.71 1.26 -7.08
C ALA A 158 -7.62 0.37 -5.85
N ILE A 159 -7.38 -0.92 -6.03
CA ILE A 159 -7.00 -1.78 -4.91
C ILE A 159 -5.50 -1.85 -4.76
N VAL A 160 -5.01 -2.12 -3.55
CA VAL A 160 -3.62 -2.57 -3.35
C VAL A 160 -3.49 -4.02 -3.79
N CYS A 161 -2.67 -4.32 -4.80
CA CYS A 161 -2.52 -5.69 -5.31
C CYS A 161 -1.19 -6.34 -4.93
N ASP A 162 -0.15 -5.55 -4.62
CA ASP A 162 1.13 -6.05 -4.12
C ASP A 162 1.85 -5.00 -3.28
N VAL A 163 2.61 -5.47 -2.29
CA VAL A 163 3.41 -4.62 -1.39
C VAL A 163 4.74 -5.32 -1.11
N LYS A 164 5.85 -4.65 -1.48
CA LYS A 164 7.21 -5.20 -1.37
C LYS A 164 8.16 -4.18 -0.77
N LYS A 165 9.12 -4.64 0.04
CA LYS A 165 10.24 -3.81 0.51
C LYS A 165 11.32 -3.78 -0.57
N LYS A 166 11.74 -2.58 -1.01
CA LYS A 166 12.81 -2.40 -2.02
C LYS A 166 13.83 -1.38 -1.52
N GLY A 167 14.94 -1.88 -0.97
CA GLY A 167 15.93 -1.03 -0.31
C GLY A 167 15.29 -0.28 0.86
N THR A 168 15.43 1.04 0.90
CA THR A 168 14.83 1.90 1.94
C THR A 168 13.42 2.40 1.61
N LYS A 169 12.78 1.89 0.55
CA LYS A 169 11.43 2.29 0.12
C LYS A 169 10.48 1.10 0.11
N VAL A 170 9.19 1.39 0.25
CA VAL A 170 8.12 0.42 0.00
C VAL A 170 7.66 0.61 -1.44
N HIS A 171 7.52 -0.51 -2.13
CA HIS A 171 6.91 -0.59 -3.45
C HIS A 171 5.48 -1.06 -3.26
N ILE A 172 4.52 -0.18 -3.55
CA ILE A 172 3.08 -0.46 -3.47
C ILE A 172 2.57 -0.47 -4.91
N GLU A 173 2.08 -1.62 -5.36
CA GLU A 173 1.45 -1.77 -6.67
C GLU A 173 -0.07 -1.77 -6.49
N LEU A 174 -0.73 -0.94 -7.28
CA LEU A 174 -2.17 -0.82 -7.33
C LEU A 174 -2.72 -1.58 -8.53
N SER A 175 -4.00 -1.94 -8.47
CA SER A 175 -4.71 -2.53 -9.59
C SER A 175 -6.14 -2.05 -9.77
N ARG A 176 -6.55 -1.99 -11.03
CA ARG A 176 -7.93 -1.79 -11.48
C ARG A 176 -8.43 -2.95 -12.35
N THR A 177 -7.61 -3.96 -12.66
CA THR A 177 -7.98 -5.11 -13.51
C THR A 177 -8.45 -6.33 -12.72
N ARG A 178 -8.11 -6.42 -11.43
CA ARG A 178 -8.42 -7.58 -10.59
C ARG A 178 -9.88 -7.64 -10.16
N VAL A 179 -10.38 -8.84 -9.88
CA VAL A 179 -11.76 -9.08 -9.42
C VAL A 179 -12.08 -8.31 -8.13
N GLN A 180 -11.13 -8.25 -7.20
CA GLN A 180 -11.31 -7.59 -5.92
C GLN A 180 -11.61 -6.09 -6.07
N PHE A 181 -11.18 -5.44 -7.16
CA PHE A 181 -11.57 -4.06 -7.42
C PHE A 181 -13.08 -3.96 -7.61
N VAL A 182 -13.69 -4.86 -8.40
CA VAL A 182 -15.14 -4.90 -8.59
C VAL A 182 -15.86 -5.21 -7.28
N GLU A 183 -15.37 -6.17 -6.49
CA GLU A 183 -15.95 -6.50 -5.18
C GLU A 183 -16.03 -5.28 -4.26
N ARG A 184 -14.91 -4.54 -4.14
CA ARG A 184 -14.86 -3.32 -3.32
C ARG A 184 -15.75 -2.20 -3.87
N LEU A 185 -15.88 -2.06 -5.20
CA LEU A 185 -16.81 -1.10 -5.79
C LEU A 185 -18.26 -1.45 -5.46
N PHE A 186 -18.63 -2.74 -5.54
CA PHE A 186 -19.96 -3.21 -5.17
C PHE A 186 -20.27 -2.98 -3.69
N GLU A 187 -19.35 -3.34 -2.80
CA GLU A 187 -19.50 -3.10 -1.36
C GLU A 187 -19.69 -1.62 -1.03
N GLN A 188 -18.97 -0.72 -1.70
CA GLN A 188 -19.12 0.72 -1.46
C GLN A 188 -20.43 1.30 -2.01
N GLU A 189 -20.91 0.80 -3.16
CA GLU A 189 -22.09 1.35 -3.84
C GLU A 189 -23.42 0.75 -3.32
N ILE A 190 -23.40 -0.49 -2.83
CA ILE A 190 -24.60 -1.27 -2.48
C ILE A 190 -24.59 -1.59 -0.98
N PRO A 191 -25.36 -0.85 -0.16
CA PRO A 191 -25.41 -1.04 1.30
C PRO A 191 -25.75 -2.47 1.73
N GLU A 192 -26.63 -3.14 0.99
CA GLU A 192 -27.06 -4.51 1.31
C GLU A 192 -25.90 -5.52 1.21
N ILE A 193 -24.87 -5.24 0.41
CA ILE A 193 -23.63 -6.04 0.36
C ILE A 193 -22.73 -5.70 1.55
N ALA A 194 -22.58 -4.41 1.87
CA ALA A 194 -21.79 -3.97 3.03
C ALA A 194 -22.33 -4.52 4.36
N ASP A 195 -23.66 -4.58 4.49
CA ASP A 195 -24.36 -5.12 5.67
C ASP A 195 -24.39 -6.66 5.69
N GLY A 196 -23.92 -7.32 4.62
CA GLY A 196 -23.86 -8.78 4.50
C GLY A 196 -25.21 -9.46 4.21
N VAL A 197 -26.28 -8.69 3.95
CA VAL A 197 -27.59 -9.23 3.54
C VAL A 197 -27.47 -9.92 2.19
N ILE A 198 -26.78 -9.27 1.24
CA ILE A 198 -26.43 -9.82 -0.07
C ILE A 198 -24.97 -10.24 -0.07
N GLN A 199 -24.71 -11.43 -0.58
CA GLN A 199 -23.38 -11.99 -0.71
C GLN A 199 -23.03 -12.15 -2.18
N ILE A 200 -21.85 -11.64 -2.57
CA ILE A 200 -21.23 -11.96 -3.86
C ILE A 200 -20.64 -13.37 -3.74
N ARG A 201 -21.15 -14.29 -4.54
CA ARG A 201 -20.77 -15.72 -4.51
C ARG A 201 -19.69 -16.08 -5.51
N ALA A 202 -19.68 -15.41 -6.66
CA ALA A 202 -18.68 -15.61 -7.69
C ALA A 202 -18.59 -14.38 -8.60
N ILE A 203 -17.39 -14.12 -9.12
CA ILE A 203 -17.15 -13.13 -10.16
C ILE A 203 -16.28 -13.75 -11.25
N ALA A 204 -16.67 -13.53 -12.51
CA ALA A 204 -15.84 -13.78 -13.68
C ALA A 204 -15.66 -12.46 -14.44
N ARG A 205 -14.41 -12.03 -14.61
CA ARG A 205 -14.08 -10.68 -15.12
C ARG A 205 -13.10 -10.73 -16.28
N GLU A 206 -13.46 -10.02 -17.35
CA GLU A 206 -12.59 -9.54 -18.41
C GLU A 206 -12.50 -8.00 -18.29
N ALA A 207 -11.43 -7.52 -17.66
CA ALA A 207 -11.29 -6.11 -17.29
C ALA A 207 -11.44 -5.16 -18.49
N GLY A 208 -12.28 -4.14 -18.34
CA GLY A 208 -12.60 -3.16 -19.38
C GLY A 208 -13.62 -3.63 -20.41
N TYR A 209 -14.06 -4.90 -20.35
CA TYR A 209 -14.98 -5.46 -21.33
C TYR A 209 -16.28 -5.95 -20.70
N ARG A 210 -16.20 -6.98 -19.85
CA ARG A 210 -17.38 -7.60 -19.24
C ARG A 210 -17.05 -8.29 -17.92
N THR A 211 -17.91 -8.11 -16.93
CA THR A 211 -17.89 -8.84 -15.67
C THR A 211 -19.25 -9.46 -15.39
N LYS A 212 -19.25 -10.74 -15.03
CA LYS A 212 -20.41 -11.43 -14.48
C LYS A 212 -20.27 -11.54 -12.97
N VAL A 213 -21.32 -11.17 -12.24
CA VAL A 213 -21.37 -11.20 -10.78
C VAL A 213 -22.56 -12.05 -10.35
N ALA A 214 -22.29 -13.15 -9.66
CA ALA A 214 -23.32 -14.01 -9.10
C ALA A 214 -23.59 -13.63 -7.64
N VAL A 215 -24.84 -13.32 -7.31
CA VAL A 215 -25.24 -12.82 -5.98
C VAL A 215 -26.35 -13.66 -5.37
N SER A 216 -26.34 -13.79 -4.05
CA SER A 216 -27.42 -14.42 -3.28
C SER A 216 -27.81 -13.55 -2.09
N SER A 217 -29.07 -13.58 -1.67
CA SER A 217 -29.52 -12.95 -0.44
C SER A 217 -29.62 -13.97 0.70
N THR A 218 -29.29 -13.54 1.91
CA THR A 218 -29.58 -14.28 3.15
C THR A 218 -31.00 -14.04 3.66
N ASP A 219 -31.62 -12.91 3.28
CA ASP A 219 -33.04 -12.62 3.55
C ASP A 219 -33.89 -12.95 2.31
N PRO A 220 -34.84 -13.90 2.38
CA PRO A 220 -35.67 -14.29 1.25
C PRO A 220 -36.62 -13.18 0.76
N ARG A 221 -36.80 -12.10 1.53
CA ARG A 221 -37.62 -10.94 1.15
C ARG A 221 -36.84 -9.92 0.31
N VAL A 222 -35.53 -10.07 0.21
CA VAL A 222 -34.66 -9.17 -0.55
C VAL A 222 -34.28 -9.83 -1.86
N ASP A 223 -34.64 -9.21 -2.98
CA ASP A 223 -34.16 -9.60 -4.30
C ASP A 223 -32.70 -9.12 -4.48
N PRO A 224 -31.71 -10.04 -4.53
CA PRO A 224 -30.32 -9.65 -4.59
C PRO A 224 -29.96 -8.97 -5.92
N VAL A 225 -30.61 -9.35 -7.03
CA VAL A 225 -30.30 -8.75 -8.34
C VAL A 225 -30.85 -7.33 -8.41
N GLY A 226 -32.14 -7.16 -8.09
CA GLY A 226 -32.79 -5.85 -8.09
C GLY A 226 -32.14 -4.85 -7.14
N ALA A 227 -31.70 -5.29 -5.95
CA ALA A 227 -31.00 -4.45 -4.99
C ALA A 227 -29.64 -3.96 -5.50
N CYS A 228 -28.87 -4.83 -6.18
CA CYS A 228 -27.62 -4.43 -6.81
C CYS A 228 -27.85 -3.46 -7.98
N VAL A 229 -28.86 -3.70 -8.83
CA VAL A 229 -29.21 -2.83 -9.96
C VAL A 229 -29.64 -1.44 -9.48
N GLY A 230 -30.46 -1.40 -8.42
CA GLY A 230 -31.04 -0.16 -7.89
C GLY A 230 -32.07 0.46 -8.83
N ILE A 231 -32.62 1.62 -8.42
CA ILE A 231 -33.67 2.30 -9.19
C ILE A 231 -33.14 2.70 -10.57
N ARG A 232 -33.75 2.18 -11.63
CA ARG A 232 -33.36 2.42 -13.04
C ARG A 232 -31.88 2.10 -13.35
N GLY A 233 -31.28 1.18 -12.61
CA GLY A 233 -29.89 0.76 -12.81
C GLY A 233 -28.84 1.75 -12.32
N ASN A 234 -29.20 2.74 -11.48
CA ASN A 234 -28.30 3.84 -11.14
C ASN A 234 -27.02 3.38 -10.41
N ARG A 235 -27.16 2.44 -9.45
CA ARG A 235 -26.02 1.92 -8.69
C ARG A 235 -24.99 1.25 -9.63
N ILE A 236 -25.48 0.40 -10.53
CA ILE A 236 -24.60 -0.30 -11.49
C ILE A 236 -24.01 0.65 -12.52
N LYS A 237 -24.73 1.68 -12.94
CA LYS A 237 -24.17 2.71 -13.84
C LYS A 237 -22.95 3.39 -13.22
N ASN A 238 -23.00 3.75 -11.94
CA ASN A 238 -21.85 4.35 -11.25
C ASN A 238 -20.63 3.41 -11.24
N ILE A 239 -20.84 2.11 -10.99
CA ILE A 239 -19.76 1.12 -11.02
C ILE A 239 -19.22 0.94 -12.44
N VAL A 240 -20.09 0.85 -13.45
CA VAL A 240 -19.72 0.74 -14.87
C VAL A 240 -18.89 1.95 -15.31
N GLU A 241 -19.29 3.16 -14.92
CA GLU A 241 -18.55 4.39 -15.19
C GLU A 241 -17.16 4.38 -14.55
N GLU A 242 -17.07 3.97 -13.27
CA GLU A 242 -15.78 3.80 -12.59
C GLU A 242 -14.91 2.74 -13.29
N LEU A 243 -15.49 1.68 -13.85
CA LEU A 243 -14.75 0.66 -14.61
C LEU A 243 -14.46 1.06 -16.08
N GLY A 244 -14.75 2.31 -16.47
CA GLY A 244 -14.47 2.81 -17.82
C GLY A 244 -15.40 2.23 -18.89
N GLY A 245 -16.65 1.92 -18.54
CA GLY A 245 -17.65 1.36 -19.46
C GLY A 245 -17.68 -0.17 -19.53
N GLU A 246 -16.95 -0.86 -18.65
CA GLU A 246 -17.01 -2.32 -18.52
C GLU A 246 -18.46 -2.78 -18.27
N ARG A 247 -18.97 -3.71 -19.08
CA ARG A 247 -20.36 -4.19 -18.94
C ARG A 247 -20.47 -5.13 -17.74
N ILE A 248 -21.49 -4.93 -16.92
CA ILE A 248 -21.71 -5.76 -15.73
C ILE A 248 -23.03 -6.51 -15.87
N ASP A 249 -22.97 -7.84 -15.82
CA ASP A 249 -24.13 -8.72 -15.76
C ASP A 249 -24.25 -9.27 -14.33
N ILE A 250 -25.38 -9.02 -13.67
CA ILE A 250 -25.65 -9.55 -12.32
C ILE A 250 -26.66 -10.68 -12.45
N VAL A 251 -26.34 -11.83 -11.87
CA VAL A 251 -27.13 -13.04 -11.99
C VAL A 251 -27.44 -13.62 -10.61
N PRO A 252 -28.62 -14.23 -10.43
CA PRO A 252 -28.94 -14.91 -9.18
C PRO A 252 -28.10 -16.18 -9.04
N TYR A 253 -27.39 -16.29 -7.93
CA TYR A 253 -26.62 -17.49 -7.59
C TYR A 253 -27.54 -18.63 -7.11
N SER A 254 -27.17 -19.86 -7.45
CA SER A 254 -27.80 -21.06 -6.89
C SER A 254 -26.76 -22.15 -6.70
N ASP A 255 -26.86 -22.92 -5.61
CA ASP A 255 -26.05 -24.13 -5.41
C ASP A 255 -26.48 -25.27 -6.37
N ASP A 256 -27.71 -25.21 -6.89
CA ASP A 256 -28.20 -26.15 -7.90
C ASP A 256 -27.66 -25.77 -9.29
N MET A 257 -26.75 -26.59 -9.82
CA MET A 257 -26.11 -26.36 -11.11
C MET A 257 -27.11 -26.30 -12.27
N GLN A 258 -28.24 -27.00 -12.18
CA GLN A 258 -29.31 -26.95 -13.19
C GLN A 258 -29.97 -25.56 -13.27
N LYS A 259 -29.90 -24.78 -12.18
CA LYS A 259 -30.35 -23.38 -12.14
C LYS A 259 -29.21 -22.42 -12.41
N MET A 260 -28.03 -22.67 -11.84
CA MET A 260 -26.88 -21.77 -11.93
C MET A 260 -26.35 -21.64 -13.35
N VAL A 261 -26.24 -22.74 -14.10
CA VAL A 261 -25.72 -22.70 -15.48
C VAL A 261 -26.58 -21.83 -16.38
N PRO A 262 -27.92 -22.03 -16.47
CA PRO A 262 -28.78 -21.12 -17.21
C PRO A 262 -28.71 -19.68 -16.74
N ASN A 263 -28.60 -19.42 -15.44
CA ASN A 263 -28.48 -18.05 -14.92
C ASN A 263 -27.21 -17.33 -15.40
N ALA A 264 -26.10 -18.06 -15.57
CA ALA A 264 -24.82 -17.48 -15.96
C ALA A 264 -24.69 -17.17 -17.47
N LEU A 265 -25.52 -17.78 -18.31
CA LEU A 265 -25.45 -17.64 -19.78
C LEU A 265 -25.91 -16.26 -20.30
N PRO A 266 -27.01 -15.66 -19.80
CA PRO A 266 -27.46 -14.35 -20.23
C PRO A 266 -26.46 -13.21 -19.94
N PRO A 267 -26.41 -12.17 -20.80
CA PRO A 267 -27.06 -12.09 -22.10
C PRO A 267 -26.30 -12.97 -23.10
N ALA A 268 -26.97 -13.99 -23.64
CA ALA A 268 -26.47 -14.67 -24.82
C ALA A 268 -26.52 -13.65 -25.96
N ALA A 269 -25.37 -13.41 -26.59
CA ALA A 269 -25.27 -12.52 -27.74
C ALA A 269 -26.08 -13.07 -28.93
#